data_AF-A0A2N6TYZ7-F1
#
_entry.id   AF-A0A2N6TYZ7-F1
#
_cell.length_a   1.000
_cell.length_b   1.000
_cell.length_c   1.000
_cell.angle_alpha   90.00
_cell.angle_beta   90.00
_cell.angle_gamma   90.00
#
_symmetry.space_group_name_H-M   'P 1'
#
loop_
_entity.id
_entity.type
_entity.pdbx_description
1 polymer ?
#
loop_
_entity_poly.entity_id
_entity_poly.type
_entity_poly.pdbx_seq_one_letter_code
_entity_poly.pdbx_strand_id
1 'polypeptide(L)'
;MDTTDPRRVGRPYPEAREHTAAQNSAGAVPSGTAPRNSFEGRPLHHPAEDVEDQGLAFDVGTLVSRRGALGVLGAGSVTAVLAACTGGSASTTAAASDGGGASDAGGTTASELTEMPGETAGPYPGDGSNGADVLETSGVERSDIRSSIDGGTTVEGVPLDITMTIIDMAGGDVPMEGAAVYLWQCDAAGRYSMYSEGVEEETYLRGVQIADAQGAVTFTSIFPGCYAGRWPHLHFEVFPDAESIVDAGNAILTSQIAMPEAEADGVYELTEYAGSAENLSQLTLETDNVFSDGYEQQLATLSGDLDSGYAFTIDVPIDTTTEPEVGGMGGGEGGPGGQPPADGEGGPDGEGGTPPEGAPGEGGEPPADAPSDGGGDTQS
;
A
#
# COMPACT_ATOMS: atom_id res chain seq x y z
N MET A 1 -13.87 34.04 -46.08
CA MET A 1 -13.66 32.65 -46.50
C MET A 1 -12.27 32.59 -47.10
N ASP A 2 -11.25 32.13 -46.40
CA ASP A 2 -11.22 31.59 -45.03
C ASP A 2 -9.89 31.93 -44.33
N THR A 3 -9.75 31.52 -43.07
CA THR A 3 -8.80 32.00 -42.05
C THR A 3 -7.31 31.72 -42.27
N THR A 4 -6.49 32.58 -41.66
CA THR A 4 -5.06 32.36 -41.39
C THR A 4 -4.83 32.13 -39.89
N ASP A 5 -4.19 31.03 -39.50
CA ASP A 5 -3.25 31.00 -38.35
C ASP A 5 -2.26 29.82 -38.47
N PRO A 6 -0.94 30.06 -38.54
CA PRO A 6 0.07 29.01 -38.49
C PRO A 6 0.94 29.10 -37.22
N ARG A 7 0.40 28.83 -36.03
CA ARG A 7 1.17 28.81 -34.77
C ARG A 7 0.79 27.68 -33.79
N ARG A 8 1.27 26.47 -34.09
CA ARG A 8 1.73 25.50 -33.08
C ARG A 8 3.09 24.94 -33.51
N VAL A 9 4.15 25.66 -33.15
CA VAL A 9 5.51 25.11 -33.14
C VAL A 9 5.72 24.52 -31.76
N GLY A 10 5.81 23.19 -31.67
CA GLY A 10 6.18 22.53 -30.42
C GLY A 10 7.58 22.98 -30.00
N ARG A 11 7.76 23.24 -28.69
CA ARG A 11 9.10 23.48 -28.14
C ARG A 11 9.82 22.13 -28.01
N PRO A 12 10.98 21.91 -28.65
CA PRO A 12 11.80 20.76 -28.33
C PRO A 12 12.43 20.96 -26.95
N TYR A 13 12.30 19.97 -26.08
CA TYR A 13 13.16 19.85 -24.89
C TYR A 13 14.59 19.48 -25.35
N PRO A 14 15.62 19.85 -24.59
CA PRO A 14 17.01 19.65 -25.00
C PRO A 14 17.41 18.17 -24.98
N GLU A 15 18.10 17.72 -26.02
CA GLU A 15 18.63 16.37 -26.12
C GLU A 15 19.63 16.06 -24.98
N ALA A 16 19.51 14.86 -24.42
CA ALA A 16 20.45 14.35 -23.43
C ALA A 16 21.87 14.33 -24.01
N ARG A 17 22.85 14.86 -23.27
CA ARG A 17 24.26 14.79 -23.69
C ARG A 17 24.80 13.38 -23.51
N GLU A 18 25.13 12.74 -24.63
CA GLU A 18 25.93 11.51 -24.62
C GLU A 18 27.26 11.73 -23.88
N HIS A 19 27.44 11.05 -22.74
CA HIS A 19 28.72 11.00 -22.06
C HIS A 19 29.58 9.89 -22.68
N THR A 20 30.53 10.31 -23.53
CA THR A 20 31.53 9.42 -24.15
C THR A 20 32.23 8.52 -23.13
N ALA A 21 32.24 7.22 -23.39
CA ALA A 21 32.91 6.23 -22.58
C ALA A 21 34.44 6.45 -22.51
N ALA A 22 34.97 6.53 -21.29
CA ALA A 22 36.39 6.39 -21.02
C ALA A 22 36.64 4.99 -20.42
N GLN A 23 37.29 4.12 -21.17
CA GLN A 23 37.64 2.77 -20.74
C GLN A 23 38.64 2.80 -19.58
N ASN A 24 38.39 2.02 -18.53
CA ASN A 24 39.44 1.53 -17.64
C ASN A 24 39.12 0.08 -17.24
N SER A 25 39.98 -0.85 -17.65
CA SER A 25 39.85 -2.27 -17.34
C SER A 25 40.70 -2.64 -16.12
N ALA A 26 40.07 -3.14 -15.04
CA ALA A 26 40.67 -4.09 -14.11
C ALA A 26 39.65 -4.54 -13.03
N GLY A 27 39.55 -5.85 -12.79
CA GLY A 27 38.85 -6.41 -11.62
C GLY A 27 37.62 -7.23 -11.96
N ALA A 28 37.76 -8.55 -11.99
CA ALA A 28 36.62 -9.45 -11.85
C ALA A 28 36.17 -9.45 -10.38
N VAL A 29 34.86 -9.38 -10.14
CA VAL A 29 34.23 -9.47 -8.81
C VAL A 29 33.30 -10.69 -8.84
N PRO A 30 33.32 -11.58 -7.83
CA PRO A 30 32.60 -12.86 -7.90
C PRO A 30 31.09 -12.70 -7.72
N SER A 31 30.33 -13.60 -8.36
CA SER A 31 28.92 -13.83 -8.05
C SER A 31 28.77 -14.31 -6.61
N GLY A 32 27.86 -13.68 -5.85
CA GLY A 32 27.62 -14.00 -4.45
C GLY A 32 27.39 -12.74 -3.62
N THR A 33 26.24 -12.09 -3.80
CA THR A 33 25.74 -11.13 -2.80
C THR A 33 25.45 -11.93 -1.53
N ALA A 34 26.28 -11.75 -0.50
CA ALA A 34 25.95 -12.28 0.81
C ALA A 34 24.72 -11.53 1.35
N PRO A 35 23.75 -12.21 2.01
CA PRO A 35 22.61 -11.55 2.60
C PRO A 35 23.07 -10.48 3.60
N ARG A 36 22.37 -9.34 3.63
CA ARG A 36 22.74 -8.23 4.51
C ARG A 36 22.33 -8.61 5.93
N ASN A 37 23.27 -9.15 6.72
CA ASN A 37 23.07 -9.55 8.12
C ASN A 37 22.59 -8.43 9.08
N SER A 38 22.29 -7.22 8.59
CA SER A 38 21.83 -6.09 9.38
C SER A 38 21.02 -5.07 8.56
N PHE A 39 19.94 -4.56 9.15
CA PHE A 39 19.17 -3.41 8.68
C PHE A 39 19.37 -2.25 9.68
N GLU A 40 19.65 -1.04 9.20
CA GLU A 40 19.88 0.16 10.04
C GLU A 40 20.89 -0.01 11.20
N GLY A 41 21.89 -0.87 11.04
CA GLY A 41 22.88 -1.17 12.07
C GLY A 41 22.41 -2.13 13.18
N ARG A 42 21.18 -2.65 13.10
CA ARG A 42 20.66 -3.76 13.93
C ARG A 42 20.86 -5.09 13.19
N PRO A 43 21.29 -6.18 13.85
CA PRO A 43 21.33 -7.49 13.22
C PRO A 43 19.91 -7.97 12.90
N LEU A 44 19.72 -8.60 11.73
CA LEU A 44 18.47 -9.29 11.40
C LEU A 44 18.21 -10.45 12.37
N HIS A 45 16.94 -10.73 12.67
CA HIS A 45 16.59 -11.90 13.48
C HIS A 45 16.83 -13.20 12.70
N HIS A 46 16.59 -13.15 11.39
CA HIS A 46 16.84 -14.23 10.45
C HIS A 46 17.83 -13.74 9.37
N PRO A 47 19.16 -13.85 9.58
CA PRO A 47 20.19 -13.29 8.68
C PRO A 47 20.33 -13.98 7.31
N ALA A 48 19.50 -15.00 7.03
CA ALA A 48 19.49 -15.75 5.78
C ALA A 48 18.18 -15.54 4.98
N GLU A 49 17.27 -14.73 5.52
CA GLU A 49 15.97 -14.36 4.95
C GLU A 49 16.01 -12.85 4.66
N ASP A 50 15.24 -12.39 3.67
CA ASP A 50 15.17 -10.97 3.33
C ASP A 50 14.34 -10.19 4.36
N VAL A 51 14.28 -8.85 4.23
CA VAL A 51 13.64 -7.98 5.23
C VAL A 51 12.13 -8.24 5.33
N GLU A 52 11.50 -8.55 4.21
CA GLU A 52 10.05 -8.80 4.10
C GLU A 52 9.60 -10.10 4.81
N ASP A 53 10.53 -11.06 5.01
CA ASP A 53 10.25 -12.36 5.64
C ASP A 53 10.48 -12.36 7.18
N GLN A 54 10.99 -11.27 7.77
CA GLN A 54 11.34 -11.25 9.21
C GLN A 54 10.12 -11.34 10.15
N GLY A 55 8.90 -11.18 9.61
CA GLY A 55 7.61 -11.38 10.26
C GLY A 55 7.31 -10.45 11.45
N LEU A 56 6.17 -10.71 12.11
CA LEU A 56 5.62 -9.88 13.21
C LEU A 56 6.61 -9.48 14.32
N ALA A 57 7.69 -10.24 14.53
CA ALA A 57 8.73 -9.91 15.52
C ALA A 57 9.57 -8.67 15.12
N PHE A 58 9.72 -8.40 13.82
CA PHE A 58 10.35 -7.20 13.28
C PHE A 58 9.44 -5.98 13.47
N ASP A 59 8.16 -6.10 13.10
CA ASP A 59 7.17 -5.01 13.19
C ASP A 59 6.88 -4.60 14.63
N VAL A 60 6.67 -5.58 15.53
CA VAL A 60 6.51 -5.33 16.97
C VAL A 60 7.78 -4.74 17.57
N GLY A 61 8.97 -5.17 17.10
CA GLY A 61 10.24 -4.60 17.53
C GLY A 61 10.41 -3.12 17.16
N THR A 62 9.82 -2.70 16.04
CA THR A 62 9.85 -1.31 15.57
C THR A 62 8.81 -0.45 16.29
N LEU A 63 7.59 -0.95 16.50
CA LEU A 63 6.47 -0.22 17.11
C LEU A 63 6.56 -0.07 18.65
N VAL A 64 7.13 -1.04 19.38
CA VAL A 64 7.23 -1.00 20.86
C VAL A 64 8.17 0.11 21.36
N SER A 65 9.00 0.69 20.50
CA SER A 65 9.89 1.81 20.84
C SER A 65 9.19 3.19 20.93
N ARG A 66 8.02 3.36 20.28
CA ARG A 66 7.31 4.64 20.14
C ARG A 66 6.16 4.86 21.13
N ARG A 67 5.66 3.78 21.78
CA ARG A 67 4.37 3.81 22.51
C ARG A 67 4.45 4.15 24.00
N GLY A 68 5.55 4.75 24.45
CA GLY A 68 5.74 5.18 25.85
C GLY A 68 5.57 6.69 26.10
N ALA A 69 5.95 7.53 25.14
CA ALA A 69 6.21 8.96 25.41
C ALA A 69 4.98 9.82 25.64
N LEU A 70 3.83 9.46 25.06
CA LEU A 70 2.63 10.32 25.04
C LEU A 70 1.67 10.06 26.22
N GLY A 71 2.03 9.19 27.16
CA GLY A 71 1.17 8.75 28.27
C GLY A 71 1.05 9.72 29.47
N VAL A 72 1.75 10.86 29.49
CA VAL A 72 1.75 11.78 30.64
C VAL A 72 1.69 13.25 30.19
N LEU A 73 0.47 13.79 30.00
CA LEU A 73 0.07 15.19 30.28
C LEU A 73 -1.42 15.40 29.92
N GLY A 74 -2.36 14.89 30.74
CA GLY A 74 -3.80 14.93 30.37
C GLY A 74 -4.82 14.75 31.50
N ALA A 75 -4.47 15.01 32.76
CA ALA A 75 -5.38 14.84 33.90
C ALA A 75 -5.97 16.18 34.38
N GLY A 76 -7.22 16.50 34.01
CA GLY A 76 -7.82 17.81 34.34
C GLY A 76 -9.34 17.95 34.15
N SER A 77 -10.13 17.43 35.10
CA SER A 77 -11.51 17.84 35.44
C SER A 77 -12.61 17.91 34.35
N VAL A 78 -13.54 16.95 34.40
CA VAL A 78 -14.93 17.13 33.92
C VAL A 78 -15.89 17.05 35.11
N THR A 79 -16.63 18.13 35.38
CA THR A 79 -17.71 18.17 36.36
C THR A 79 -19.07 18.10 35.68
N ALA A 80 -19.91 17.15 36.09
CA ALA A 80 -21.23 16.93 35.51
C ALA A 80 -22.27 18.00 35.91
N VAL A 81 -23.18 18.32 34.99
CA VAL A 81 -24.51 18.88 35.30
C VAL A 81 -25.57 18.11 34.49
N LEU A 82 -26.63 17.68 35.18
CA LEU A 82 -27.69 16.81 34.67
C LEU A 82 -29.05 17.49 34.83
N ALA A 83 -29.80 17.74 33.74
CA ALA A 83 -31.24 18.08 33.70
C ALA A 83 -31.67 18.56 32.28
N ALA A 84 -32.92 18.44 31.80
CA ALA A 84 -34.02 17.54 32.15
C ALA A 84 -35.15 17.59 31.08
N CYS A 85 -35.75 16.43 30.81
CA CYS A 85 -37.17 16.16 30.53
C CYS A 85 -38.07 17.09 29.66
N THR A 86 -38.49 16.52 28.52
CA THR A 86 -39.90 16.31 28.07
C THR A 86 -40.94 17.44 27.95
N GLY A 87 -41.65 17.46 26.81
CA GLY A 87 -43.12 17.62 26.79
C GLY A 87 -43.70 18.61 25.77
N GLY A 88 -44.61 18.16 24.89
CA GLY A 88 -45.40 19.06 24.02
C GLY A 88 -46.06 18.42 22.81
N SER A 89 -47.19 17.72 22.99
CA SER A 89 -47.95 17.13 21.87
C SER A 89 -48.85 18.13 21.14
N ALA A 90 -48.81 18.06 19.80
CA ALA A 90 -49.88 18.31 18.83
C ALA A 90 -50.96 19.40 19.05
N SER A 91 -51.10 20.28 18.05
CA SER A 91 -52.42 20.76 17.60
C SER A 91 -52.38 21.13 16.12
N THR A 92 -53.37 20.66 15.37
CA THR A 92 -53.52 20.84 13.92
C THR A 92 -54.38 22.06 13.57
N THR A 93 -53.98 22.86 12.59
CA THR A 93 -54.91 23.60 11.72
C THR A 93 -54.33 23.73 10.32
N ALA A 94 -55.09 23.29 9.32
CA ALA A 94 -54.74 23.47 7.91
C ALA A 94 -55.45 24.72 7.35
N ALA A 95 -54.74 25.48 6.53
CA ALA A 95 -55.29 26.42 5.55
C ALA A 95 -54.28 26.52 4.39
N ALA A 96 -54.76 26.58 3.16
CA ALA A 96 -53.94 26.38 1.96
C ALA A 96 -53.75 27.65 1.12
N SER A 97 -52.66 27.64 0.34
CA SER A 97 -52.45 28.32 -0.96
C SER A 97 -52.62 29.85 -1.05
N ASP A 98 -51.49 30.56 -1.17
CA ASP A 98 -50.94 31.09 -2.44
C ASP A 98 -49.46 31.47 -2.14
N GLY A 99 -48.46 31.48 -3.03
CA GLY A 99 -48.49 31.70 -4.48
C GLY A 99 -47.41 32.72 -4.87
N GLY A 100 -46.16 32.53 -4.44
CA GLY A 100 -45.07 33.50 -4.66
C GLY A 100 -43.69 32.86 -4.53
N GLY A 101 -42.98 32.72 -5.65
CA GLY A 101 -41.68 32.06 -5.69
C GLY A 101 -40.60 32.86 -4.96
N ALA A 102 -40.08 32.31 -3.87
CA ALA A 102 -38.74 32.60 -3.38
C ALA A 102 -37.79 31.60 -4.03
N SER A 103 -36.63 32.07 -4.50
CA SER A 103 -35.58 31.21 -5.03
C SER A 103 -35.16 30.22 -3.94
N ASP A 104 -35.22 28.93 -4.26
CA ASP A 104 -34.66 27.88 -3.42
C ASP A 104 -33.14 27.95 -3.51
N ALA A 105 -32.56 28.88 -2.73
CA ALA A 105 -31.19 28.78 -2.33
C ALA A 105 -31.12 27.58 -1.38
N GLY A 106 -30.99 26.40 -1.98
CA GLY A 106 -30.72 25.15 -1.29
C GLY A 106 -29.42 25.32 -0.52
N GLY A 107 -29.53 25.81 0.71
CA GLY A 107 -28.49 25.74 1.69
C GLY A 107 -28.29 24.27 1.98
N THR A 108 -27.38 23.65 1.24
CA THR A 108 -26.68 22.47 1.69
C THR A 108 -26.23 22.81 3.11
N THR A 109 -26.82 22.12 4.09
CA THR A 109 -26.11 21.93 5.36
C THR A 109 -24.78 21.35 4.97
N ALA A 110 -23.73 22.16 5.05
CA ALA A 110 -22.38 21.66 4.92
C ALA A 110 -22.29 20.49 5.89
N SER A 111 -21.96 19.30 5.37
CA SER A 111 -21.43 18.28 6.25
C SER A 111 -20.19 18.93 6.85
N GLU A 112 -20.07 18.94 8.18
CA GLU A 112 -18.83 19.40 8.81
C GLU A 112 -17.76 18.42 8.35
N LEU A 113 -16.96 18.82 7.35
CA LEU A 113 -15.86 18.02 6.85
C LEU A 113 -14.86 17.87 8.00
N THR A 114 -14.50 16.64 8.29
CA THR A 114 -13.36 16.29 9.14
C THR A 114 -12.18 15.99 8.24
N GLU A 115 -10.97 16.33 8.66
CA GLU A 115 -9.75 16.02 7.91
C GLU A 115 -9.60 14.50 7.73
N MET A 116 -9.16 14.07 6.53
CA MET A 116 -8.85 12.68 6.24
C MET A 116 -7.67 12.22 7.12
N PRO A 117 -7.74 11.07 7.82
CA PRO A 117 -6.63 10.60 8.64
C PRO A 117 -5.40 10.31 7.79
N GLY A 118 -4.23 10.73 8.29
CA GLY A 118 -2.93 10.38 7.70
C GLY A 118 -2.48 9.00 8.15
N GLU A 119 -2.03 8.18 7.20
CA GLU A 119 -1.50 6.83 7.46
C GLU A 119 -0.05 6.68 7.01
N THR A 120 0.57 5.57 7.42
CA THR A 120 1.85 5.16 6.85
C THR A 120 1.73 4.82 5.36
N ALA A 121 2.73 5.19 4.56
CA ALA A 121 2.93 4.66 3.20
C ALA A 121 3.19 3.14 3.18
N GLY A 122 3.51 2.54 4.34
CA GLY A 122 4.01 1.17 4.41
C GLY A 122 5.38 1.02 3.72
N PRO A 123 5.81 -0.24 3.48
CA PRO A 123 7.14 -0.52 2.92
C PRO A 123 7.20 -0.46 1.39
N TYR A 124 6.07 -0.31 0.69
CA TYR A 124 6.01 -0.48 -0.78
C TYR A 124 5.62 0.77 -1.61
N PRO A 125 5.91 2.03 -1.22
CA PRO A 125 5.67 3.18 -2.08
C PRO A 125 6.62 3.16 -3.30
N GLY A 126 6.26 3.88 -4.35
CA GLY A 126 7.07 4.01 -5.58
C GLY A 126 7.62 5.42 -5.74
N ASP A 127 7.92 6.09 -4.64
CA ASP A 127 8.21 7.52 -4.47
C ASP A 127 9.70 7.82 -4.20
N GLY A 128 10.54 6.79 -4.23
CA GLY A 128 11.95 6.85 -3.85
C GLY A 128 12.22 6.82 -2.34
N SER A 129 11.22 6.97 -1.46
CA SER A 129 11.44 7.03 0.00
C SER A 129 11.96 5.71 0.57
N ASN A 130 11.51 4.58 0.03
CA ASN A 130 12.05 3.25 0.31
C ASN A 130 12.85 2.64 -0.87
N GLY A 131 13.44 3.50 -1.71
CA GLY A 131 14.44 3.14 -2.72
C GLY A 131 13.90 2.73 -4.10
N ALA A 132 12.66 2.27 -4.22
CA ALA A 132 12.00 2.11 -5.52
C ALA A 132 11.29 3.42 -5.92
N ASP A 133 11.49 3.88 -7.16
CA ASP A 133 10.95 5.14 -7.66
C ASP A 133 10.34 4.95 -9.06
N VAL A 134 9.07 5.31 -9.20
CA VAL A 134 8.30 5.36 -10.45
C VAL A 134 7.75 6.76 -10.74
N LEU A 135 7.83 7.70 -9.80
CA LEU A 135 7.26 9.06 -9.94
C LEU A 135 8.05 9.91 -10.95
N GLU A 136 9.36 9.66 -11.10
CA GLU A 136 10.14 10.24 -12.20
C GLU A 136 9.91 9.55 -13.58
N THR A 137 9.14 8.46 -13.65
CA THR A 137 8.99 7.66 -14.89
C THR A 137 7.99 8.28 -15.86
N SER A 138 8.44 8.52 -17.09
CA SER A 138 7.56 9.02 -18.16
C SER A 138 6.43 8.03 -18.46
N GLY A 139 5.19 8.47 -18.28
CA GLY A 139 3.99 7.63 -18.40
C GLY A 139 3.36 7.22 -17.07
N VAL A 140 3.93 7.63 -15.92
CA VAL A 140 3.30 7.44 -14.60
C VAL A 140 2.01 8.25 -14.43
N GLU A 141 1.89 9.42 -15.08
CA GLU A 141 0.64 10.19 -15.17
C GLU A 141 -0.36 9.46 -16.09
N ARG A 142 -1.31 8.73 -15.50
CA ARG A 142 -2.27 7.86 -16.21
C ARG A 142 -3.45 7.46 -15.31
N SER A 143 -4.61 7.27 -15.94
CA SER A 143 -5.82 6.80 -15.26
C SER A 143 -5.91 5.27 -15.18
N ASP A 144 -5.63 4.54 -16.27
CA ASP A 144 -5.59 3.06 -16.24
C ASP A 144 -4.22 2.60 -15.76
N ILE A 145 -4.17 2.02 -14.56
CA ILE A 145 -2.94 1.61 -13.90
C ILE A 145 -2.69 0.10 -14.00
N ARG A 146 -3.57 -0.68 -14.63
CA ARG A 146 -3.52 -2.16 -14.60
C ARG A 146 -2.36 -2.77 -15.39
N SER A 147 -1.72 -2.01 -16.27
CA SER A 147 -0.54 -2.43 -17.05
C SER A 147 0.74 -1.82 -16.47
N SER A 148 1.90 -2.45 -16.69
CA SER A 148 3.20 -1.79 -16.49
C SER A 148 3.37 -0.63 -17.47
N ILE A 149 4.12 0.41 -17.07
CA ILE A 149 4.20 1.70 -17.80
C ILE A 149 4.86 1.53 -19.17
N ASP A 150 5.77 0.56 -19.30
CA ASP A 150 6.41 0.16 -20.56
C ASP A 150 5.48 -0.57 -21.54
N GLY A 151 4.25 -0.90 -21.12
CA GLY A 151 3.28 -1.69 -21.88
C GLY A 151 3.53 -3.20 -21.82
N GLY A 152 4.30 -3.67 -20.83
CA GLY A 152 4.59 -5.07 -20.56
C GLY A 152 3.41 -5.84 -19.94
N THR A 153 3.56 -6.31 -18.71
CA THR A 153 2.52 -7.11 -18.04
C THR A 153 1.28 -6.27 -17.77
N THR A 154 0.10 -6.90 -17.90
CA THR A 154 -1.18 -6.36 -17.41
C THR A 154 -1.74 -7.36 -16.42
N VAL A 155 -2.16 -6.90 -15.24
CA VAL A 155 -2.73 -7.78 -14.22
C VAL A 155 -4.20 -8.06 -14.49
N GLU A 156 -4.60 -9.30 -14.21
CA GLU A 156 -5.99 -9.73 -14.18
C GLU A 156 -6.57 -9.51 -12.76
N GLY A 157 -7.88 -9.27 -12.68
CA GLY A 157 -8.60 -9.06 -11.43
C GLY A 157 -9.98 -8.45 -11.67
N VAL A 158 -10.78 -8.34 -10.62
CA VAL A 158 -12.11 -7.72 -10.70
C VAL A 158 -11.94 -6.22 -10.95
N PRO A 159 -12.49 -5.62 -12.02
CA PRO A 159 -12.27 -4.20 -12.32
C PRO A 159 -12.73 -3.29 -11.17
N LEU A 160 -11.96 -2.23 -10.92
CA LEU A 160 -12.25 -1.23 -9.90
C LEU A 160 -12.04 0.19 -10.44
N ASP A 161 -13.12 0.95 -10.61
CA ASP A 161 -13.04 2.38 -10.95
C ASP A 161 -13.07 3.23 -9.68
N ILE A 162 -12.03 4.04 -9.49
CA ILE A 162 -11.75 4.81 -8.28
C ILE A 162 -11.91 6.29 -8.63
N THR A 163 -12.74 7.03 -7.89
CA THR A 163 -12.78 8.50 -7.97
C THR A 163 -12.51 9.11 -6.60
N MET A 164 -11.61 10.08 -6.54
CA MET A 164 -11.27 10.80 -5.29
C MET A 164 -11.47 12.30 -5.50
N THR A 165 -12.20 12.95 -4.60
CA THR A 165 -12.39 14.41 -4.59
C THR A 165 -11.44 15.04 -3.59
N ILE A 166 -10.38 15.71 -4.04
CA ILE A 166 -9.43 16.40 -3.15
C ILE A 166 -10.02 17.78 -2.77
N ILE A 167 -10.16 18.04 -1.47
CA ILE A 167 -10.82 19.23 -0.93
C ILE A 167 -9.83 19.98 -0.01
N ASP A 168 -9.59 21.25 -0.31
CA ASP A 168 -8.80 22.17 0.51
C ASP A 168 -9.68 22.78 1.61
N MET A 169 -9.56 22.24 2.83
CA MET A 169 -10.25 22.76 4.02
C MET A 169 -9.73 24.15 4.42
N ALA A 170 -8.41 24.37 4.32
CA ALA A 170 -7.78 25.64 4.63
C ALA A 170 -8.21 26.77 3.68
N GLY A 171 -8.50 26.42 2.42
CA GLY A 171 -9.11 27.27 1.40
C GLY A 171 -10.60 27.58 1.62
N GLY A 172 -11.26 26.93 2.59
CA GLY A 172 -12.68 27.08 2.92
C GLY A 172 -13.57 26.05 2.22
N ASP A 173 -13.21 24.77 2.34
CA ASP A 173 -13.92 23.60 1.80
C ASP A 173 -14.11 23.67 0.27
N VAL A 174 -13.05 24.07 -0.45
CA VAL A 174 -13.05 24.23 -1.90
C VAL A 174 -12.29 23.08 -2.61
N PRO A 175 -12.63 22.72 -3.86
CA PRO A 175 -11.88 21.70 -4.58
C PRO A 175 -10.42 22.11 -4.85
N MET A 176 -9.49 21.20 -4.64
CA MET A 176 -8.04 21.44 -4.79
C MET A 176 -7.57 21.18 -6.23
N GLU A 177 -7.98 22.06 -7.16
CA GLU A 177 -7.56 21.99 -8.58
C GLU A 177 -6.02 22.01 -8.72
N GLY A 178 -5.47 21.05 -9.46
CA GLY A 178 -4.04 20.96 -9.75
C GLY A 178 -3.21 20.13 -8.77
N ALA A 179 -3.79 19.67 -7.65
CA ALA A 179 -3.13 18.72 -6.74
C ALA A 179 -2.80 17.42 -7.48
N ALA A 180 -1.64 16.83 -7.18
CA ALA A 180 -1.25 15.54 -7.76
C ALA A 180 -1.56 14.41 -6.77
N VAL A 181 -2.20 13.35 -7.24
CA VAL A 181 -2.52 12.16 -6.45
C VAL A 181 -1.74 10.99 -7.00
N TYR A 182 -0.88 10.39 -6.19
CA TYR A 182 -0.25 9.10 -6.47
C TYR A 182 -1.07 8.00 -5.80
N LEU A 183 -1.37 6.92 -6.53
CA LEU A 183 -2.09 5.75 -6.00
C LEU A 183 -1.29 4.48 -6.29
N TRP A 184 -1.21 3.58 -5.29
CA TRP A 184 -0.64 2.24 -5.45
C TRP A 184 -1.35 1.17 -4.62
N GLN A 185 -1.24 -0.08 -5.05
CA GLN A 185 -1.83 -1.25 -4.37
C GLN A 185 -1.09 -2.53 -4.72
N CYS A 186 -1.44 -3.62 -4.06
CA CYS A 186 -1.09 -4.97 -4.49
C CYS A 186 -1.98 -5.50 -5.63
N ASP A 187 -1.51 -6.53 -6.32
CA ASP A 187 -2.29 -7.32 -7.27
C ASP A 187 -3.26 -8.29 -6.57
N ALA A 188 -4.02 -9.05 -7.37
CA ALA A 188 -4.99 -10.02 -6.86
C ALA A 188 -4.37 -11.11 -5.96
N ALA A 189 -3.08 -11.43 -6.14
CA ALA A 189 -2.33 -12.38 -5.32
C ALA A 189 -1.65 -11.72 -4.10
N GLY A 190 -1.92 -10.44 -3.83
CA GLY A 190 -1.35 -9.70 -2.70
C GLY A 190 0.09 -9.22 -2.90
N ARG A 191 0.62 -9.24 -4.14
CA ARG A 191 2.00 -8.85 -4.45
C ARG A 191 2.08 -7.39 -4.88
N TYR A 192 3.12 -6.68 -4.47
CA TYR A 192 3.41 -5.32 -4.92
C TYR A 192 4.42 -5.33 -6.06
N SER A 193 4.05 -4.70 -7.18
CA SER A 193 4.99 -4.38 -8.25
C SER A 193 6.19 -3.58 -7.71
N MET A 194 7.36 -3.74 -8.31
CA MET A 194 8.65 -3.17 -7.86
C MET A 194 9.25 -3.78 -6.57
N TYR A 195 8.55 -4.67 -5.87
CA TYR A 195 8.99 -5.17 -4.54
C TYR A 195 8.91 -6.69 -4.35
N SER A 196 7.77 -7.31 -4.68
CA SER A 196 7.54 -8.73 -4.38
C SER A 196 8.25 -9.67 -5.36
N GLU A 197 8.66 -10.86 -4.89
CA GLU A 197 9.38 -11.84 -5.70
C GLU A 197 8.64 -12.17 -7.01
N GLY A 198 9.37 -12.07 -8.13
CA GLY A 198 8.88 -12.34 -9.47
C GLY A 198 8.08 -11.21 -10.13
N VAL A 199 7.96 -10.03 -9.49
CA VAL A 199 7.31 -8.81 -10.02
C VAL A 199 8.09 -7.52 -9.69
N GLU A 200 9.38 -7.65 -9.37
CA GLU A 200 10.30 -6.55 -9.00
C GLU A 200 10.61 -5.62 -10.17
N GLU A 201 10.51 -6.10 -11.41
CA GLU A 201 10.73 -5.31 -12.63
C GLU A 201 9.43 -4.74 -13.22
N GLU A 202 8.28 -4.99 -12.57
CA GLU A 202 6.96 -4.54 -13.04
C GLU A 202 6.55 -3.20 -12.41
N THR A 203 5.68 -2.46 -13.09
CA THR A 203 5.20 -1.11 -12.67
C THR A 203 3.67 -0.97 -12.77
N TYR A 204 2.95 -2.08 -12.86
CA TYR A 204 1.49 -2.08 -12.78
C TYR A 204 0.98 -1.63 -11.40
N LEU A 205 -0.30 -1.25 -11.35
CA LEU A 205 -1.03 -0.81 -10.16
C LEU A 205 -0.37 0.34 -9.40
N ARG A 206 0.32 1.19 -10.16
CA ARG A 206 0.94 2.46 -9.73
C ARG A 206 0.62 3.52 -10.76
N GLY A 207 0.19 4.71 -10.34
CA GLY A 207 -0.06 5.81 -11.26
C GLY A 207 -0.40 7.11 -10.57
N VAL A 208 -0.28 8.19 -11.33
CA VAL A 208 -0.51 9.57 -10.90
C VAL A 208 -1.65 10.16 -11.70
N GLN A 209 -2.50 10.93 -11.04
CA GLN A 209 -3.50 11.78 -11.69
C GLN A 209 -3.45 13.18 -11.10
N ILE A 210 -3.71 14.19 -11.93
CA ILE A 210 -3.82 15.59 -11.49
C ILE A 210 -5.30 15.94 -11.31
N ALA A 211 -5.64 16.50 -10.15
CA ALA A 211 -6.99 16.90 -9.79
C ALA A 211 -7.51 17.99 -10.73
N ASP A 212 -8.72 17.79 -11.26
CA ASP A 212 -9.35 18.74 -12.17
C ASP A 212 -9.96 19.96 -11.44
N ALA A 213 -10.68 20.83 -12.17
CA ALA A 213 -11.35 21.99 -11.61
C ALA A 213 -12.53 21.66 -10.65
N GLN A 214 -12.83 20.37 -10.43
CA GLN A 214 -13.77 19.85 -9.43
C GLN A 214 -13.02 19.13 -8.30
N GLY A 215 -11.67 19.20 -8.28
CA GLY A 215 -10.81 18.49 -7.33
C GLY A 215 -10.73 16.99 -7.61
N ALA A 216 -11.28 16.51 -8.72
CA ALA A 216 -11.48 15.09 -8.95
C ALA A 216 -10.27 14.47 -9.67
N VAL A 217 -9.86 13.29 -9.18
CA VAL A 217 -9.02 12.33 -9.93
C VAL A 217 -9.78 11.02 -10.14
N THR A 218 -9.46 10.32 -11.23
CA THR A 218 -10.08 9.02 -11.54
C THR A 218 -9.02 8.02 -11.99
N PHE A 219 -9.04 6.83 -11.40
CA PHE A 219 -8.21 5.69 -11.79
C PHE A 219 -9.07 4.48 -12.17
N THR A 220 -8.59 3.67 -13.11
CA THR A 220 -9.12 2.34 -13.42
C THR A 220 -8.07 1.32 -12.99
N SER A 221 -8.45 0.44 -12.07
CA SER A 221 -7.61 -0.54 -11.40
C SER A 221 -8.31 -1.90 -11.31
N ILE A 222 -7.82 -2.77 -10.42
CA ILE A 222 -8.51 -3.99 -9.97
C ILE A 222 -8.74 -3.94 -8.45
N PHE A 223 -9.72 -4.69 -7.95
CA PHE A 223 -9.89 -4.94 -6.52
C PHE A 223 -8.58 -5.56 -5.95
N PRO A 224 -8.01 -5.06 -4.83
CA PRO A 224 -6.73 -5.53 -4.30
C PRO A 224 -6.86 -6.91 -3.65
N GLY A 225 -5.80 -7.72 -3.72
CA GLY A 225 -5.70 -8.96 -2.94
C GLY A 225 -5.54 -8.70 -1.44
N CYS A 226 -5.76 -9.73 -0.62
CA CYS A 226 -5.44 -9.69 0.81
C CYS A 226 -4.13 -10.44 1.06
N TYR A 227 -3.09 -9.73 1.48
CA TYR A 227 -1.84 -10.32 1.93
C TYR A 227 -1.84 -10.50 3.45
N ALA A 228 -0.98 -11.39 3.96
CA ALA A 228 -1.01 -11.80 5.36
C ALA A 228 -0.81 -10.62 6.33
N GLY A 229 -1.71 -10.49 7.31
CA GLY A 229 -1.60 -9.51 8.40
C GLY A 229 -2.10 -8.09 8.11
N ARG A 230 -2.65 -7.81 6.92
CA ARG A 230 -3.21 -6.49 6.57
C ARG A 230 -4.59 -6.59 5.93
N TRP A 231 -5.48 -5.67 6.30
CA TRP A 231 -6.80 -5.53 5.69
C TRP A 231 -6.68 -5.12 4.22
N PRO A 232 -7.55 -5.56 3.30
CA PRO A 232 -7.47 -5.15 1.89
C PRO A 232 -7.56 -3.63 1.71
N HIS A 233 -6.59 -3.03 1.03
CA HIS A 233 -6.48 -1.58 0.92
C HIS A 233 -5.83 -1.10 -0.38
N LEU A 234 -6.08 0.18 -0.66
CA LEU A 234 -5.33 1.00 -1.61
C LEU A 234 -4.52 2.02 -0.81
N HIS A 235 -3.30 2.34 -1.24
CA HIS A 235 -2.53 3.46 -0.70
C HIS A 235 -2.65 4.66 -1.62
N PHE A 236 -2.58 5.86 -1.05
CA PHE A 236 -2.41 7.07 -1.84
C PHE A 236 -1.61 8.16 -1.12
N GLU A 237 -1.03 9.03 -1.93
CA GLU A 237 -0.38 10.27 -1.52
C GLU A 237 -0.94 11.44 -2.31
N VAL A 238 -1.10 12.58 -1.65
CA VAL A 238 -1.53 13.84 -2.26
C VAL A 238 -0.38 14.85 -2.12
N PHE A 239 -0.04 15.48 -3.23
CA PHE A 239 0.98 16.54 -3.33
C PHE A 239 0.31 17.85 -3.76
N PRO A 240 0.85 19.03 -3.36
CA PRO A 240 0.27 20.33 -3.70
C PRO A 240 0.10 20.57 -5.21
N ASP A 241 1.01 20.01 -6.01
CA ASP A 241 1.02 20.13 -7.47
C ASP A 241 1.85 19.00 -8.13
N ALA A 242 1.78 18.94 -9.45
CA ALA A 242 2.52 17.99 -10.29
C ALA A 242 4.05 18.17 -10.27
N GLU A 243 4.58 19.33 -9.87
CA GLU A 243 6.04 19.54 -9.78
C GLU A 243 6.60 19.01 -8.45
N SER A 244 5.76 18.95 -7.42
CA SER A 244 6.10 18.51 -6.06
C SER A 244 6.31 17.00 -5.93
N ILE A 245 5.78 16.19 -6.84
CA ILE A 245 5.73 14.72 -6.76
C ILE A 245 7.10 14.02 -6.89
N VAL A 246 8.15 14.73 -7.27
CA VAL A 246 9.52 14.21 -7.42
C VAL A 246 10.30 14.10 -6.10
N ASP A 247 9.66 14.42 -4.97
CA ASP A 247 10.21 14.25 -3.63
C ASP A 247 9.06 13.90 -2.67
N ALA A 248 9.07 12.67 -2.16
CA ALA A 248 8.12 12.14 -1.18
C ALA A 248 7.90 13.07 0.03
N GLY A 249 8.93 13.84 0.42
CA GLY A 249 8.84 14.81 1.51
C GLY A 249 7.88 15.99 1.27
N ASN A 250 7.37 16.15 0.03
CA ASN A 250 6.37 17.16 -0.31
C ASN A 250 4.91 16.67 -0.22
N ALA A 251 4.67 15.39 0.14
CA ALA A 251 3.31 14.90 0.34
C ALA A 251 2.61 15.70 1.46
N ILE A 252 1.43 16.25 1.17
CA ILE A 252 0.57 16.93 2.14
C ILE A 252 -0.39 15.98 2.84
N LEU A 253 -0.61 14.79 2.27
CA LEU A 253 -1.32 13.67 2.89
C LEU A 253 -0.75 12.37 2.33
N THR A 254 -0.39 11.44 3.21
CA THR A 254 -0.26 10.00 2.90
C THR A 254 -1.40 9.30 3.62
N SER A 255 -2.16 8.42 2.95
CA SER A 255 -3.27 7.70 3.60
C SER A 255 -3.59 6.38 2.87
N GLN A 256 -4.56 5.63 3.39
CA GLN A 256 -5.01 4.36 2.84
C GLN A 256 -6.54 4.31 2.75
N ILE A 257 -7.07 3.59 1.77
CA ILE A 257 -8.51 3.34 1.57
C ILE A 257 -8.77 1.87 1.85
N ALA A 258 -9.63 1.57 2.81
CA ALA A 258 -10.03 0.20 3.15
C ALA A 258 -11.13 -0.30 2.20
N MET A 259 -11.03 -1.56 1.73
CA MET A 259 -12.11 -2.20 0.98
C MET A 259 -13.15 -2.81 1.94
N PRO A 260 -14.45 -2.80 1.59
CA PRO A 260 -15.48 -3.43 2.43
C PRO A 260 -15.44 -4.97 2.39
N GLU A 261 -15.72 -5.58 3.54
CA GLU A 261 -15.67 -7.03 3.77
C GLU A 261 -16.64 -7.81 2.86
N ALA A 262 -17.87 -7.31 2.68
CA ALA A 262 -18.93 -8.03 1.97
C ALA A 262 -18.63 -8.23 0.48
N GLU A 263 -17.95 -7.27 -0.15
CA GLU A 263 -17.46 -7.37 -1.52
C GLU A 263 -16.14 -8.16 -1.58
N ALA A 264 -15.25 -7.99 -0.60
CA ALA A 264 -14.00 -8.76 -0.50
C ALA A 264 -14.26 -10.28 -0.42
N ASP A 265 -15.24 -10.71 0.40
CA ASP A 265 -15.68 -12.10 0.50
C ASP A 265 -16.01 -12.70 -0.88
N GLY A 266 -16.79 -12.00 -1.70
CA GLY A 266 -17.18 -12.45 -3.04
C GLY A 266 -16.04 -12.43 -4.06
N VAL A 267 -15.15 -11.43 -3.99
CA VAL A 267 -13.96 -11.34 -4.85
C VAL A 267 -12.97 -12.46 -4.54
N TYR A 268 -12.80 -12.83 -3.27
CA TYR A 268 -11.80 -13.81 -2.83
C TYR A 268 -12.24 -15.28 -2.99
N GLU A 269 -13.45 -15.53 -3.51
CA GLU A 269 -13.82 -16.85 -4.07
C GLU A 269 -13.17 -17.11 -5.46
N LEU A 270 -12.68 -16.08 -6.14
CA LEU A 270 -12.08 -16.20 -7.48
C LEU A 270 -10.66 -16.77 -7.45
N THR A 271 -10.30 -17.51 -8.50
CA THR A 271 -9.01 -18.22 -8.62
C THR A 271 -7.80 -17.30 -8.70
N GLU A 272 -8.00 -16.10 -9.23
CA GLU A 272 -7.05 -15.01 -9.39
C GLU A 272 -6.61 -14.44 -8.02
N TYR A 273 -7.46 -14.59 -7.00
CA TYR A 273 -7.29 -14.08 -5.64
C TYR A 273 -6.86 -15.16 -4.63
N ALA A 274 -6.34 -16.29 -5.10
CA ALA A 274 -5.99 -17.44 -4.27
C ALA A 274 -5.12 -17.06 -3.04
N GLY A 275 -5.58 -17.47 -1.86
CA GLY A 275 -4.96 -17.13 -0.57
C GLY A 275 -5.60 -15.92 0.13
N SER A 276 -6.23 -15.00 -0.60
CA SER A 276 -6.81 -13.77 -0.01
C SER A 276 -7.89 -14.07 1.04
N ALA A 277 -8.76 -15.05 0.81
CA ALA A 277 -9.78 -15.45 1.78
C ALA A 277 -9.19 -16.06 3.07
N GLU A 278 -8.06 -16.78 2.98
CA GLU A 278 -7.37 -17.32 4.15
C GLU A 278 -6.69 -16.22 4.96
N ASN A 279 -6.09 -15.23 4.28
CA ASN A 279 -5.51 -14.05 4.92
C ASN A 279 -6.59 -13.20 5.60
N LEU A 280 -7.68 -12.85 4.89
CA LEU A 280 -8.78 -12.04 5.43
C LEU A 280 -9.38 -12.66 6.70
N SER A 281 -9.53 -13.99 6.73
CA SER A 281 -10.11 -14.71 7.89
C SER A 281 -9.31 -14.59 9.21
N GLN A 282 -8.09 -14.03 9.18
CA GLN A 282 -7.20 -13.90 10.33
C GLN A 282 -7.27 -12.53 11.01
N LEU A 283 -8.00 -11.56 10.44
CA LEU A 283 -8.09 -10.19 10.97
C LEU A 283 -9.46 -9.54 10.70
N THR A 284 -9.64 -8.34 11.26
CA THR A 284 -10.76 -7.42 11.05
C THR A 284 -10.20 -6.00 10.97
N LEU A 285 -11.00 -5.01 10.54
CA LEU A 285 -10.60 -3.59 10.61
C LEU A 285 -10.15 -3.17 12.02
N GLU A 286 -10.82 -3.65 13.07
CA GLU A 286 -10.48 -3.36 14.48
C GLU A 286 -9.22 -4.10 14.99
N THR A 287 -8.61 -4.96 14.16
CA THR A 287 -7.36 -5.67 14.50
C THR A 287 -6.23 -5.44 13.49
N ASP A 288 -6.51 -4.79 12.35
CA ASP A 288 -5.50 -4.26 11.43
C ASP A 288 -4.67 -3.16 12.11
N ASN A 289 -3.36 -3.15 11.89
CA ASN A 289 -2.45 -2.24 12.60
C ASN A 289 -2.45 -0.80 12.06
N VAL A 290 -3.25 -0.50 11.03
CA VAL A 290 -3.49 0.83 10.47
C VAL A 290 -4.91 1.24 10.86
N PHE A 291 -5.94 0.52 10.39
CA PHE A 291 -7.35 0.92 10.54
C PHE A 291 -7.96 0.75 11.94
N SER A 292 -7.25 0.22 12.93
CA SER A 292 -7.83 -0.09 14.25
C SER A 292 -8.05 1.10 15.20
N ASP A 293 -7.60 2.31 14.85
CA ASP A 293 -7.92 3.55 15.58
C ASP A 293 -8.98 4.45 14.90
N GLY A 294 -9.33 4.16 13.65
CA GLY A 294 -10.46 4.72 12.91
C GLY A 294 -10.44 4.28 11.45
N TYR A 295 -11.61 4.19 10.80
CA TYR A 295 -11.69 3.84 9.37
C TYR A 295 -12.89 4.42 8.63
N GLU A 296 -13.79 5.12 9.31
CA GLU A 296 -15.08 5.54 8.76
C GLU A 296 -14.95 6.55 7.61
N GLN A 297 -13.84 7.30 7.55
CA GLN A 297 -13.52 8.21 6.43
C GLN A 297 -12.76 7.53 5.29
N GLN A 298 -12.20 6.35 5.51
CA GLN A 298 -11.32 5.62 4.59
C GLN A 298 -11.97 4.36 4.00
N LEU A 299 -13.11 3.92 4.54
CA LEU A 299 -13.83 2.73 4.07
C LEU A 299 -14.59 3.04 2.76
N ALA A 300 -14.20 2.39 1.68
CA ALA A 300 -14.82 2.56 0.37
C ALA A 300 -16.28 2.07 0.38
N THR A 301 -17.22 2.93 -0.03
CA THR A 301 -18.61 2.53 -0.32
C THR A 301 -18.71 2.13 -1.79
N LEU A 302 -18.66 0.83 -2.05
CA LEU A 302 -18.67 0.30 -3.41
C LEU A 302 -20.07 0.30 -4.05
N SER A 303 -20.08 0.41 -5.37
CA SER A 303 -21.24 0.17 -6.25
C SER A 303 -20.82 -0.75 -7.39
N GLY A 304 -21.76 -1.45 -8.02
CA GLY A 304 -21.47 -2.47 -9.03
C GLY A 304 -21.64 -3.89 -8.49
N ASP A 305 -21.03 -4.87 -9.15
CA ASP A 305 -21.09 -6.29 -8.80
C ASP A 305 -19.89 -7.06 -9.36
N LEU A 306 -19.72 -8.31 -8.93
CA LEU A 306 -18.58 -9.16 -9.29
C LEU A 306 -18.44 -9.41 -10.80
N ASP A 307 -19.56 -9.41 -11.54
CA ASP A 307 -19.59 -9.66 -13.00
C ASP A 307 -19.21 -8.41 -13.81
N SER A 308 -19.57 -7.22 -13.33
CA SER A 308 -19.35 -5.94 -14.02
C SER A 308 -18.15 -5.13 -13.50
N GLY A 309 -17.63 -5.50 -12.33
CA GLY A 309 -16.65 -4.72 -11.58
C GLY A 309 -17.31 -3.77 -10.59
N TYR A 310 -16.47 -3.15 -9.76
CA TYR A 310 -16.88 -2.21 -8.73
C TYR A 310 -16.45 -0.78 -9.07
N ALA A 311 -17.15 0.21 -8.52
CA ALA A 311 -16.77 1.61 -8.58
C ALA A 311 -17.11 2.33 -7.28
N PHE A 312 -16.28 3.28 -6.86
CA PHE A 312 -16.57 4.17 -5.73
C PHE A 312 -16.13 5.62 -5.96
N THR A 313 -16.68 6.50 -5.13
CA THR A 313 -16.22 7.88 -4.97
C THR A 313 -15.97 8.13 -3.50
N ILE A 314 -14.85 8.78 -3.18
CA ILE A 314 -14.47 9.15 -1.81
C ILE A 314 -14.02 10.61 -1.78
N ASP A 315 -14.44 11.34 -0.76
CA ASP A 315 -13.97 12.71 -0.54
C ASP A 315 -12.70 12.66 0.33
N VAL A 316 -11.70 13.46 -0.04
CA VAL A 316 -10.38 13.55 0.61
C VAL A 316 -10.17 15.00 1.06
N PRO A 317 -10.78 15.39 2.20
CA PRO A 317 -10.57 16.70 2.82
C PRO A 317 -9.20 16.78 3.51
N ILE A 318 -8.44 17.84 3.21
CA ILE A 318 -7.09 18.09 3.70
C ILE A 318 -7.02 19.51 4.29
N ASP A 319 -6.53 19.67 5.52
CA ASP A 319 -6.15 20.97 6.07
C ASP A 319 -4.65 21.19 5.84
N THR A 320 -4.30 21.97 4.82
CA THR A 320 -2.89 22.29 4.51
C THR A 320 -2.20 23.16 5.57
N THR A 321 -2.85 23.47 6.69
CA THR A 321 -2.25 24.07 7.89
C THR A 321 -1.90 23.05 8.98
N THR A 322 -2.40 21.82 8.89
CA THR A 322 -1.90 20.66 9.64
C THR A 322 -0.51 20.29 9.11
N GLU A 323 0.46 20.01 10.00
CA GLU A 323 1.74 19.42 9.57
C GLU A 323 1.46 17.97 9.14
N PRO A 324 1.81 17.53 7.91
CA PRO A 324 1.56 16.16 7.48
C PRO A 324 2.22 15.17 8.44
N GLU A 325 1.48 14.14 8.84
CA GLU A 325 2.01 12.99 9.59
C GLU A 325 3.01 12.27 8.67
N VAL A 326 4.27 12.70 8.71
CA VAL A 326 5.31 12.24 7.78
C VAL A 326 5.44 10.73 7.87
N GLY A 327 5.33 10.03 6.74
CA GLY A 327 5.43 8.57 6.63
C GLY A 327 6.75 7.93 7.12
N GLY A 328 7.69 8.73 7.64
CA GLY A 328 8.95 8.30 8.24
C GLY A 328 8.88 8.01 9.74
N MET A 329 9.44 6.87 10.16
CA MET A 329 9.40 6.36 11.53
C MET A 329 10.12 7.24 12.60
N GLY A 330 9.41 8.20 13.22
CA GLY A 330 9.94 9.09 14.29
C GLY A 330 9.72 8.62 15.75
N GLY A 331 10.80 8.27 16.47
CA GLY A 331 10.80 7.63 17.82
C GLY A 331 10.07 8.33 19.00
N GLY A 332 9.76 7.58 20.09
CA GLY A 332 9.00 8.09 21.26
C GLY A 332 9.04 7.27 22.59
N GLU A 333 10.08 7.51 23.40
CA GLU A 333 10.32 7.17 24.84
C GLU A 333 9.27 6.40 25.70
N GLY A 334 9.33 5.06 25.72
CA GLY A 334 9.35 4.17 26.92
C GLY A 334 8.37 4.27 28.13
N GLY A 335 7.81 3.11 28.56
CA GLY A 335 7.16 2.93 29.88
C GLY A 335 6.77 1.46 30.16
N PRO A 336 7.06 0.83 31.33
CA PRO A 336 7.31 -0.63 31.33
C PRO A 336 6.29 -1.54 32.05
N GLY A 337 6.14 -2.75 31.50
CA GLY A 337 6.36 -3.99 32.28
C GLY A 337 5.14 -4.71 32.86
N GLY A 338 4.58 -5.64 32.10
CA GLY A 338 3.70 -6.71 32.59
C GLY A 338 4.10 -8.07 32.02
N GLN A 339 4.74 -8.92 32.81
CA GLN A 339 5.29 -10.21 32.38
C GLN A 339 4.22 -11.33 32.45
N PRO A 340 3.92 -12.06 31.35
CA PRO A 340 3.01 -13.21 31.37
C PRO A 340 3.72 -14.53 31.77
N PRO A 341 2.96 -15.61 32.07
CA PRO A 341 3.44 -16.71 32.91
C PRO A 341 4.05 -17.90 32.16
N ALA A 342 4.70 -18.79 32.91
CA ALA A 342 5.16 -20.10 32.48
C ALA A 342 4.07 -21.18 32.60
N ASP A 343 4.37 -22.36 32.03
CA ASP A 343 3.68 -23.67 32.04
C ASP A 343 3.17 -24.09 30.63
N GLY A 344 3.44 -25.29 30.10
CA GLY A 344 4.30 -26.37 30.60
C GLY A 344 4.32 -27.66 29.72
N GLU A 345 5.36 -28.47 29.94
CA GLU A 345 5.48 -29.94 29.79
C GLU A 345 5.30 -30.71 28.45
N GLY A 346 6.27 -31.59 28.17
CA GLY A 346 6.20 -32.67 27.16
C GLY A 346 7.56 -33.29 26.80
N GLY A 347 8.02 -34.33 27.52
CA GLY A 347 9.31 -35.03 27.29
C GLY A 347 9.24 -36.18 26.26
N PRO A 348 10.09 -37.24 26.32
CA PRO A 348 11.14 -37.52 27.32
C PRO A 348 12.50 -38.13 26.80
N ASP A 349 13.48 -38.16 27.70
CA ASP A 349 14.58 -39.12 27.93
C ASP A 349 15.50 -39.67 26.80
N GLY A 350 16.81 -39.58 27.04
CA GLY A 350 17.86 -40.32 26.33
C GLY A 350 19.23 -40.32 27.04
N GLU A 351 19.53 -41.36 27.82
CA GLU A 351 20.87 -41.58 28.43
C GLU A 351 21.82 -42.35 27.48
N GLY A 352 23.14 -42.13 27.62
CA GLY A 352 24.17 -42.75 26.76
C GLY A 352 25.03 -43.83 27.46
N GLY A 353 25.85 -44.58 26.69
CA GLY A 353 26.85 -45.49 27.29
C GLY A 353 27.59 -46.51 26.39
N THR A 354 28.70 -46.07 25.77
CA THR A 354 29.98 -46.82 25.48
C THR A 354 30.05 -48.12 24.61
N PRO A 355 31.20 -48.40 23.93
CA PRO A 355 31.40 -49.52 22.97
C PRO A 355 32.30 -50.68 23.50
N PRO A 356 32.59 -51.73 22.68
CA PRO A 356 33.98 -52.11 22.40
C PRO A 356 34.31 -52.68 20.98
N GLU A 357 35.55 -53.14 20.80
CA GLU A 357 36.35 -53.35 19.57
C GLU A 357 36.12 -54.65 18.75
N GLY A 358 36.65 -54.71 17.50
CA GLY A 358 36.98 -55.98 16.81
C GLY A 358 37.21 -55.91 15.28
N ALA A 359 38.44 -56.15 14.81
CA ALA A 359 38.86 -56.38 13.40
C ALA A 359 39.72 -57.67 13.31
N PRO A 360 40.16 -58.24 12.15
CA PRO A 360 40.14 -57.78 10.74
C PRO A 360 39.39 -58.80 9.82
N GLY A 361 39.64 -59.04 8.50
CA GLY A 361 40.65 -58.58 7.52
C GLY A 361 40.57 -59.33 6.17
N GLU A 362 41.41 -58.92 5.19
CA GLU A 362 41.61 -59.51 3.83
C GLU A 362 40.40 -59.44 2.86
N GLY A 363 40.51 -59.26 1.53
CA GLY A 363 41.62 -58.97 0.62
C GLY A 363 41.29 -59.42 -0.83
N GLY A 364 41.55 -58.61 -1.88
CA GLY A 364 41.36 -59.04 -3.29
C GLY A 364 41.07 -57.91 -4.30
N GLU A 365 41.69 -57.98 -5.49
CA GLU A 365 41.81 -56.92 -6.51
C GLU A 365 40.96 -57.19 -7.82
N PRO A 366 40.96 -56.29 -8.86
CA PRO A 366 39.88 -56.13 -9.88
C PRO A 366 40.27 -56.77 -11.26
N PRO A 367 39.91 -56.29 -12.49
CA PRO A 367 38.94 -55.27 -12.99
C PRO A 367 38.12 -55.69 -14.26
N ALA A 368 37.57 -54.69 -14.97
CA ALA A 368 37.15 -54.68 -16.39
C ALA A 368 35.80 -55.36 -16.74
N ASP A 369 35.08 -55.01 -17.83
CA ASP A 369 35.36 -54.03 -18.91
C ASP A 369 34.05 -53.46 -19.50
N ALA A 370 34.15 -52.37 -20.28
CA ALA A 370 33.06 -51.91 -21.15
C ALA A 370 33.11 -52.61 -22.53
N PRO A 371 32.06 -52.45 -23.37
CA PRO A 371 32.40 -51.92 -24.69
C PRO A 371 31.41 -50.87 -25.22
N SER A 372 31.98 -49.93 -25.97
CA SER A 372 31.30 -48.99 -26.86
C SER A 372 31.36 -49.47 -28.31
N ASP A 373 30.27 -49.35 -29.06
CA ASP A 373 30.22 -49.41 -30.53
C ASP A 373 28.89 -48.72 -30.98
N GLY A 374 28.78 -47.98 -32.09
CA GLY A 374 29.78 -47.57 -33.08
C GLY A 374 29.18 -47.41 -34.49
N GLY A 375 28.83 -46.17 -34.89
CA GLY A 375 28.36 -45.83 -36.26
C GLY A 375 26.95 -46.35 -36.64
N GLY A 376 26.34 -45.93 -37.74
CA GLY A 376 26.75 -44.94 -38.74
C GLY A 376 26.03 -45.13 -40.10
N ASP A 377 25.59 -44.02 -40.69
CA ASP A 377 25.23 -43.81 -42.11
C ASP A 377 24.00 -44.45 -42.81
N THR A 378 23.04 -43.56 -43.12
CA THR A 378 22.52 -43.17 -44.45
C THR A 378 22.56 -44.16 -45.65
N GLN A 379 21.39 -44.44 -46.27
CA GLN A 379 20.98 -43.95 -47.62
C GLN A 379 19.74 -44.66 -48.21
N SER A 380 19.06 -43.94 -49.13
CA SER A 380 17.96 -44.32 -50.05
C SER A 380 16.54 -44.39 -49.46
#